data_AF-A0A2E2B588-F1
#
_entry.id   AF-A0A2E2B588-F1
#
_cell.length_a   1.000
_cell.length_b   1.000
_cell.length_c   1.000
_cell.angle_alpha   90.00
_cell.angle_beta   90.00
_cell.angle_gamma   90.00
#
_symmetry.space_group_name_H-M   'P 1'
#
loop_
_entity.id
_entity.type
_entity.pdbx_description
1 polymer ?
#
loop_
_entity_poly.entity_id
_entity_poly.type
_entity_poly.pdbx_seq_one_letter_code
_entity_poly.pdbx_strand_id
1 'polypeptide(L)'
;MNVESTMPDKSKRKYREGYILAFVFGIGVVLWPILSFGAIFIFDSPIKNRDDELHRCLVAYFIWYYPLTYFATLLVYSILLKAGIHRWLCCLAWVLPIVVYFTFPTIAGWKNVEQVDSRRIEILYRTNHVALLAACQKIMNPAAGLEYTTINPDDPTLPATITVLKPHSIIVGSDFVTISVFKNAIDRLTVVAYSENYEQEHQDRHLGQLQLIPEMWYSESAFDYQNHSHDRYIEQLKAMKPKDVPAPAWHQSSQTLLP
;
A
#
# COMPACT_ATOMS: atom_id res chain seq x y z
N MET A 1 -5.86 36.92 70.56
CA MET A 1 -5.07 36.31 69.47
C MET A 1 -6.02 36.07 68.31
N ASN A 2 -5.96 36.91 67.26
CA ASN A 2 -6.73 36.70 66.04
C ASN A 2 -5.99 35.68 65.19
N VAL A 3 -6.59 34.49 65.04
CA VAL A 3 -6.11 33.47 64.11
C VAL A 3 -6.72 33.80 62.76
N GLU A 4 -5.95 34.51 61.95
CA GLU A 4 -6.32 34.84 60.57
C GLU A 4 -6.29 33.56 59.74
N SER A 5 -7.47 32.95 59.60
CA SER A 5 -7.71 31.78 58.75
C SER A 5 -7.49 32.17 57.29
N THR A 6 -6.26 32.02 56.83
CA THR A 6 -5.88 32.07 55.42
C THR A 6 -6.49 30.87 54.70
N MET A 7 -7.76 30.99 54.28
CA MET A 7 -8.35 30.00 53.39
C MET A 7 -7.53 29.97 52.09
N PRO A 8 -6.98 28.82 51.70
CA PRO A 8 -6.17 28.73 50.51
C PRO A 8 -7.01 29.06 49.28
N ASP A 9 -6.52 30.04 48.52
CA ASP A 9 -7.11 30.52 47.28
C ASP A 9 -7.41 29.36 46.33
N LYS A 10 -8.71 29.05 46.17
CA LYS A 10 -9.21 27.95 45.32
C LYS A 10 -8.79 28.11 43.85
N SER A 11 -8.41 29.31 43.42
CA SER A 11 -7.92 29.53 42.05
C SER A 11 -6.56 28.84 41.83
N LYS A 12 -5.60 29.01 42.74
CA LYS A 12 -4.25 28.44 42.64
C LYS A 12 -4.24 26.91 42.64
N ARG A 13 -5.16 26.27 43.38
CA ARG A 13 -5.28 24.81 43.41
C ARG A 13 -5.70 24.23 42.06
N LYS A 14 -6.66 24.89 41.38
CA LYS A 14 -7.15 24.47 40.05
C LYS A 14 -6.08 24.53 38.96
N TYR A 15 -5.20 25.53 38.98
CA TYR A 15 -4.11 25.62 38.01
C TYR A 15 -3.06 24.52 38.22
N ARG A 16 -2.73 24.21 39.48
CA ARG A 16 -1.71 23.22 39.82
C ARG A 16 -2.11 21.80 39.43
N GLU A 17 -3.36 21.43 39.60
CA GLU A 17 -3.89 20.11 39.18
C GLU A 17 -3.83 19.95 37.65
N GLY A 18 -4.15 21.01 36.90
CA GLY A 18 -4.04 21.00 35.43
C GLY A 18 -2.61 20.81 34.94
N TYR A 19 -1.62 21.45 35.58
CA TYR A 19 -0.21 21.29 35.23
C TYR A 19 0.33 19.89 35.53
N ILE A 20 -0.04 19.30 36.67
CA ILE A 20 0.38 17.94 37.02
C ILE A 20 -0.21 16.95 36.01
N LEU A 21 -1.49 17.08 35.66
CA LEU A 21 -2.13 16.21 34.68
C LEU A 21 -1.47 16.34 33.30
N ALA A 22 -1.21 17.57 32.85
CA ALA A 22 -0.54 17.85 31.57
C ALA A 22 0.91 17.33 31.54
N PHE A 23 1.62 17.39 32.66
CA PHE A 23 2.99 16.89 32.77
C PHE A 23 3.03 15.35 32.73
N VAL A 24 2.17 14.67 33.50
CA VAL A 24 2.09 13.21 33.50
C VAL A 24 1.66 12.69 32.13
N PHE A 25 0.64 13.31 31.50
CA PHE A 25 0.26 12.98 30.13
C PHE A 25 1.37 13.31 29.13
N GLY A 26 2.06 14.43 29.29
CA GLY A 26 3.16 14.83 28.41
C GLY A 26 4.32 13.83 28.42
N ILE A 27 4.71 13.33 29.59
CA ILE A 27 5.70 12.25 29.71
C ILE A 27 5.20 10.99 29.01
N GLY A 28 3.95 10.60 29.23
CA GLY A 28 3.32 9.48 28.55
C GLY A 28 3.37 9.63 27.03
N VAL A 29 3.07 10.81 26.50
CA VAL A 29 3.08 11.13 25.05
C VAL A 29 4.48 11.06 24.45
N VAL A 30 5.52 11.46 25.19
CA VAL A 30 6.91 11.42 24.73
C VAL A 30 7.50 10.01 24.82
N LEU A 31 7.16 9.25 25.86
CA LEU A 31 7.64 7.87 26.04
C LEU A 31 6.87 6.88 25.15
N TRP A 32 5.62 7.16 24.82
CA TRP A 32 4.76 6.27 24.03
C TRP A 32 5.38 5.86 22.69
N PRO A 33 6.01 6.77 21.90
CA PRO A 33 6.69 6.39 20.67
C PRO A 33 7.80 5.38 20.86
N ILE A 34 8.65 5.60 21.86
CA ILE A 34 9.79 4.74 22.15
C ILE A 34 9.31 3.36 22.62
N LEU A 35 8.32 3.32 23.52
CA LEU A 35 7.76 2.07 24.04
C LEU A 35 7.02 1.27 22.96
N SER A 36 6.21 1.95 22.14
CA SER A 36 5.44 1.28 21.08
C SER A 36 6.33 0.78 19.95
N PHE A 37 7.35 1.57 19.57
CA PHE A 37 8.36 1.13 18.60
C PHE A 37 9.14 -0.08 19.15
N GLY A 38 9.64 0.00 20.39
CA GLY A 38 10.28 -1.13 21.05
C GLY A 38 9.39 -2.37 21.08
N ALA A 39 8.09 -2.20 21.36
CA ALA A 39 7.15 -3.32 21.39
C ALA A 39 6.96 -3.99 20.01
N ILE A 40 6.85 -3.20 18.94
CA ILE A 40 6.69 -3.70 17.56
C ILE A 40 7.92 -4.51 17.12
N PHE A 41 9.12 -4.10 17.50
CA PHE A 41 10.34 -4.79 17.04
C PHE A 41 10.83 -5.89 17.98
N ILE A 42 10.48 -5.86 19.27
CA ILE A 42 10.92 -6.85 20.27
C ILE A 42 9.91 -7.98 20.45
N PHE A 43 8.61 -7.67 20.51
CA PHE A 43 7.58 -8.66 20.83
C PHE A 43 6.82 -9.18 19.61
N ASP A 44 6.84 -8.44 18.50
CA ASP A 44 6.20 -8.93 17.28
C ASP A 44 7.09 -9.97 16.60
N SER A 45 6.44 -10.95 15.96
CA SER A 45 7.12 -12.05 15.26
C SER A 45 8.12 -11.52 14.22
N PRO A 46 9.16 -12.29 13.85
CA PRO A 46 10.04 -11.87 12.75
C PRO A 46 9.21 -11.49 11.53
N ILE A 47 9.59 -10.41 10.85
CA ILE A 47 8.87 -9.84 9.71
C ILE A 47 8.57 -10.97 8.72
N LYS A 48 7.29 -11.30 8.56
CA LYS A 48 6.88 -12.49 7.81
C LYS A 48 6.76 -12.23 6.32
N ASN A 49 6.38 -11.00 5.96
CA ASN A 49 6.24 -10.55 4.59
C ASN A 49 6.33 -9.02 4.51
N ARG A 50 6.35 -8.49 3.30
CA ARG A 50 6.50 -7.06 3.04
C ARG A 50 5.28 -6.24 3.49
N ASP A 51 4.07 -6.81 3.44
CA ASP A 51 2.86 -6.16 3.95
C ASP A 51 2.89 -5.96 5.47
N ASP A 52 3.45 -6.94 6.19
CA ASP A 52 3.71 -6.89 7.63
C ASP A 52 4.79 -5.85 7.94
N GLU A 53 5.88 -5.81 7.17
CA GLU A 53 6.89 -4.73 7.27
C GLU A 53 6.26 -3.34 7.10
N LEU A 54 5.39 -3.19 6.11
CA LEU A 54 4.73 -1.94 5.79
C LEU A 54 3.69 -1.55 6.83
N HIS A 55 2.88 -2.49 7.31
CA HIS A 55 1.97 -2.24 8.43
C HIS A 55 2.76 -1.79 9.66
N ARG A 56 3.89 -2.44 9.96
CA ARG A 56 4.77 -2.05 11.08
C ARG A 56 5.39 -0.67 10.87
N CYS A 57 5.87 -0.36 9.67
CA CYS A 57 6.44 0.97 9.35
C CYS A 57 5.39 2.07 9.41
N LEU A 58 4.19 1.81 8.91
CA LEU A 58 3.07 2.74 8.89
C LEU A 58 2.53 2.97 10.30
N VAL A 59 2.39 1.90 11.10
CA VAL A 59 2.08 2.00 12.54
C VAL A 59 3.18 2.78 13.28
N ALA A 60 4.46 2.48 13.02
CA ALA A 60 5.58 3.23 13.60
C ALA A 60 5.54 4.71 13.21
N TYR A 61 5.25 5.03 11.96
CA TYR A 61 5.08 6.41 11.49
C TYR A 61 3.95 7.13 12.24
N PHE A 62 2.79 6.48 12.40
CA PHE A 62 1.66 7.05 13.14
C PHE A 62 1.97 7.24 14.62
N ILE A 63 2.70 6.31 15.22
CA ILE A 63 3.20 6.42 16.59
C ILE A 63 4.05 7.69 16.75
N TRP A 64 4.95 7.98 15.80
CA TRP A 64 5.78 9.20 15.81
C TRP A 64 5.02 10.49 15.49
N TYR A 65 3.85 10.38 14.85
CA TYR A 65 2.98 11.53 14.58
C TYR A 65 2.19 11.97 15.82
N TYR A 66 2.07 11.09 16.83
CA TYR A 66 1.27 11.31 18.03
C TYR A 66 1.64 12.60 18.80
N PRO A 67 2.93 12.90 19.09
CA PRO A 67 3.30 14.14 19.79
C PRO A 67 2.89 15.41 19.04
N LEU A 68 2.98 15.41 17.70
CA LEU A 68 2.58 16.54 16.86
C LEU A 68 1.07 16.79 16.97
N THR A 69 0.27 15.73 16.87
CA THR A 69 -1.20 15.83 17.02
C THR A 69 -1.63 16.19 18.42
N TYR A 70 -0.89 15.72 19.44
CA TYR A 70 -1.12 16.08 20.84
C TYR A 70 -0.91 17.59 21.05
N PHE A 71 0.19 18.13 20.52
CA PHE A 71 0.47 19.57 20.59
C PHE A 71 -0.60 20.40 19.87
N ALA A 72 -1.00 19.99 18.66
CA ALA A 72 -2.09 20.63 17.94
C ALA A 72 -3.41 20.61 18.75
N THR A 73 -3.71 19.49 19.41
CA THR A 73 -4.90 19.35 20.26
C THR A 73 -4.86 20.29 21.46
N LEU A 74 -3.70 20.43 22.11
CA LEU A 74 -3.50 21.38 23.21
C LEU A 74 -3.70 22.83 22.77
N LEU A 75 -3.22 23.19 21.57
CA LEU A 75 -3.44 24.52 21.00
C LEU A 75 -4.93 24.78 20.76
N VAL A 76 -5.62 23.85 20.10
CA VAL A 76 -7.07 23.94 19.86
C VAL A 76 -7.82 24.06 21.18
N TYR A 77 -7.54 23.19 22.15
CA TYR A 77 -8.14 23.23 23.49
C TYR A 77 -7.94 24.59 24.17
N SER A 78 -6.73 25.14 24.09
CA SER A 78 -6.40 26.44 24.68
C SER A 78 -7.15 27.59 24.01
N ILE A 79 -7.31 27.55 22.69
CA ILE A 79 -8.09 28.53 21.92
C ILE A 79 -9.58 28.45 22.29
N LEU A 80 -10.14 27.24 22.36
CA LEU A 80 -11.55 27.02 22.71
C LEU A 80 -11.87 27.51 24.14
N LEU A 81 -10.97 27.26 25.10
CA LEU A 81 -11.13 27.78 26.46
C LEU A 81 -11.09 29.32 26.51
N LYS A 82 -10.17 29.94 25.75
CA LYS A 82 -10.11 31.42 25.65
C LYS A 82 -11.37 32.00 25.02
N ALA A 83 -12.02 31.25 24.13
CA ALA A 83 -13.31 31.63 23.54
C ALA A 83 -14.52 31.42 24.46
N GLY A 84 -14.30 30.96 25.71
CA GLY A 84 -15.38 30.75 26.69
C GLY A 84 -16.21 29.48 26.46
N ILE A 85 -15.73 28.57 25.60
CA ILE A 85 -16.42 27.30 25.34
C ILE A 85 -16.36 26.42 26.59
N HIS A 86 -17.47 25.73 26.86
CA HIS A 86 -17.60 24.89 28.03
C HIS A 86 -16.56 23.76 28.02
N ARG A 87 -15.93 23.48 29.16
CA ARG A 87 -14.78 22.55 29.27
C ARG A 87 -15.04 21.17 28.66
N TRP A 88 -16.26 20.66 28.82
CA TRP A 88 -16.63 19.35 28.29
C TRP A 88 -16.69 19.31 26.76
N LEU A 89 -17.08 20.42 26.11
CA LEU A 89 -17.01 20.56 24.66
C LEU A 89 -15.56 20.65 24.18
N CYS A 90 -14.67 21.29 24.95
CA CYS A 90 -13.24 21.30 24.64
C CYS A 90 -12.62 19.89 24.71
N CYS A 91 -13.22 18.95 25.47
CA CYS A 91 -12.76 17.57 25.48
C CYS A 91 -12.96 16.86 24.13
N LEU A 92 -13.87 17.33 23.26
CA LEU A 92 -14.03 16.79 21.90
C LEU A 92 -12.80 17.01 21.02
N ALA A 93 -11.95 17.99 21.35
CA ALA A 93 -10.68 18.20 20.65
C ALA A 93 -9.78 16.95 20.73
N TRP A 94 -9.90 16.15 21.80
CA TRP A 94 -9.15 14.89 21.97
C TRP A 94 -9.67 13.73 21.13
N VAL A 95 -10.92 13.81 20.65
CA VAL A 95 -11.51 12.82 19.74
C VAL A 95 -11.02 13.04 18.30
N LEU A 96 -10.66 14.28 17.95
CA LEU A 96 -10.26 14.64 16.59
C LEU A 96 -9.00 13.88 16.11
N PRO A 97 -7.91 13.74 16.89
CA PRO A 97 -6.79 12.89 16.51
C PRO A 97 -7.22 11.44 16.27
N ILE A 98 -8.04 10.85 17.15
CA ILE A 98 -8.53 9.47 17.00
C ILE A 98 -9.25 9.33 15.66
N VAL A 99 -10.18 10.24 15.35
CA VAL A 99 -10.87 10.24 14.05
C VAL A 99 -9.85 10.31 12.91
N VAL A 100 -8.93 11.27 12.92
CA VAL A 100 -7.91 11.41 11.85
C VAL A 100 -7.05 10.15 11.70
N TYR A 101 -6.57 9.56 12.79
CA TYR A 101 -5.72 8.36 12.79
C TYR A 101 -6.44 7.12 12.27
N PHE A 102 -7.74 6.98 12.50
CA PHE A 102 -8.49 5.80 12.06
C PHE A 102 -9.17 6.02 10.70
N THR A 103 -9.64 7.21 10.39
CA THR A 103 -10.35 7.49 9.13
C THR A 103 -9.41 7.75 7.97
N PHE A 104 -8.27 8.43 8.19
CA PHE A 104 -7.41 8.81 7.08
C PHE A 104 -6.70 7.61 6.43
N PRO A 105 -6.13 6.66 7.21
CA PRO A 105 -5.52 5.46 6.64
C PRO A 105 -6.54 4.53 5.99
N THR A 106 -7.75 4.44 6.55
CA THR A 106 -8.81 3.62 5.95
C THR A 106 -9.28 4.20 4.62
N ILE A 107 -9.48 5.53 4.52
CA ILE A 107 -9.83 6.18 3.26
C ILE A 107 -8.69 6.10 2.24
N ALA A 108 -7.44 6.37 2.66
CA ALA A 108 -6.29 6.30 1.78
C ALA A 108 -6.03 4.87 1.30
N GLY A 109 -6.14 3.89 2.19
CA GLY A 109 -6.03 2.47 1.89
C GLY A 109 -7.13 2.00 0.94
N TRP A 110 -8.39 2.38 1.17
CA TRP A 110 -9.50 2.02 0.29
C TRP A 110 -9.33 2.52 -1.15
N LYS A 111 -8.91 3.78 -1.33
CA LYS A 111 -8.66 4.30 -2.68
C LYS A 111 -7.54 3.54 -3.38
N ASN A 112 -6.50 3.16 -2.65
CA ASN A 112 -5.39 2.40 -3.21
C ASN A 112 -5.83 0.99 -3.61
N VAL A 113 -6.60 0.30 -2.75
CA VAL A 113 -7.18 -1.03 -3.03
C VAL A 113 -8.10 -0.98 -4.23
N GLU A 114 -9.02 -0.01 -4.29
CA GLU A 114 -9.94 0.15 -5.42
C GLU A 114 -9.19 0.39 -6.74
N GLN A 115 -8.15 1.22 -6.71
CA GLN A 115 -7.32 1.48 -7.88
C GLN A 115 -6.53 0.24 -8.32
N VAL A 116 -5.91 -0.47 -7.38
CA VAL A 116 -5.17 -1.72 -7.65
C VAL A 116 -6.11 -2.78 -8.22
N ASP A 117 -7.26 -3.01 -7.60
CA ASP A 117 -8.26 -3.98 -8.05
C ASP A 117 -8.81 -3.63 -9.43
N SER A 118 -9.12 -2.35 -9.68
CA SER A 118 -9.55 -1.90 -11.00
C SER A 118 -8.49 -2.15 -12.07
N ARG A 119 -7.22 -1.88 -11.78
CA ARG A 119 -6.11 -2.15 -12.72
C ARG A 119 -5.86 -3.64 -12.90
N ARG A 120 -5.98 -4.42 -11.84
CA ARG A 120 -5.88 -5.88 -11.88
C ARG A 120 -6.97 -6.46 -12.77
N ILE A 121 -8.21 -5.99 -12.64
CA ILE A 121 -9.33 -6.40 -13.50
C ILE A 121 -9.09 -6.00 -14.96
N GLU A 122 -8.61 -4.77 -15.18
CA GLU A 122 -8.31 -4.26 -16.52
C GLU A 122 -7.29 -5.16 -17.23
N ILE A 123 -6.19 -5.51 -16.56
CA ILE A 123 -5.15 -6.40 -17.09
C ILE A 123 -5.72 -7.80 -17.31
N LEU A 124 -6.21 -8.45 -16.25
CA LEU A 124 -6.54 -9.88 -16.29
C LEU A 124 -7.76 -10.22 -17.16
N TYR A 125 -8.75 -9.33 -17.23
CA TYR A 125 -10.06 -9.64 -17.82
C TYR A 125 -10.42 -8.80 -19.03
N ARG A 126 -10.00 -7.53 -19.08
CA ARG A 126 -10.45 -6.58 -20.12
C ARG A 126 -9.43 -6.38 -21.24
N THR A 127 -8.18 -6.77 -21.02
CA THR A 127 -7.12 -6.62 -22.01
C THR A 127 -7.16 -7.74 -23.04
N ASN A 128 -7.04 -7.39 -24.32
CA ASN A 128 -6.81 -8.37 -25.38
C ASN A 128 -5.35 -8.83 -25.34
N HIS A 129 -5.07 -9.89 -24.58
CA HIS A 129 -3.73 -10.42 -24.36
C HIS A 129 -3.00 -10.80 -25.66
N VAL A 130 -3.72 -11.30 -26.68
CA VAL A 130 -3.12 -11.66 -27.98
C VAL A 130 -2.61 -10.41 -28.71
N ALA A 131 -3.44 -9.35 -28.74
CA ALA A 131 -3.02 -8.08 -29.34
C ALA A 131 -1.91 -7.40 -28.55
N LEU A 132 -1.91 -7.54 -27.21
CA LEU A 132 -0.86 -7.02 -26.35
C LEU A 132 0.47 -7.76 -26.59
N LEU A 133 0.44 -9.09 -26.70
CA LEU A 133 1.64 -9.90 -26.96
C LEU A 133 2.28 -9.50 -28.29
N ALA A 134 1.48 -9.43 -29.35
CA ALA A 134 1.94 -8.97 -30.66
C ALA A 134 2.52 -7.55 -30.62
N ALA A 135 1.97 -6.66 -29.79
CA ALA A 135 2.51 -5.32 -29.59
C ALA A 135 3.85 -5.34 -28.83
N CYS A 136 3.99 -6.17 -27.79
CA CYS A 136 5.24 -6.37 -27.06
C CYS A 136 6.33 -6.93 -27.97
N GLN A 137 6.03 -7.96 -28.75
CA GLN A 137 6.98 -8.57 -29.69
C GLN A 137 7.50 -7.59 -30.74
N LYS A 138 6.70 -6.60 -31.16
CA LYS A 138 7.15 -5.54 -32.09
C LYS A 138 8.18 -4.58 -31.49
N ILE A 139 8.14 -4.36 -30.18
CA ILE A 139 9.07 -3.47 -29.50
C ILE A 139 10.22 -4.22 -28.84
N MET A 140 10.21 -5.56 -28.83
CA MET A 140 11.36 -6.36 -28.43
C MET A 140 12.57 -6.00 -29.27
N ASN A 141 13.73 -5.94 -28.62
CA ASN A 141 14.97 -5.60 -29.28
C ASN A 141 15.92 -6.80 -29.22
N PRO A 142 15.84 -7.75 -30.16
CA PRO A 142 16.70 -8.93 -30.17
C PRO A 142 18.20 -8.60 -30.27
N ALA A 143 18.56 -7.38 -30.70
CA ALA A 143 19.94 -6.91 -30.74
C ALA A 143 20.47 -6.40 -29.39
N ALA A 144 19.63 -6.30 -28.34
CA ALA A 144 20.02 -5.81 -27.03
C ALA A 144 20.91 -6.78 -26.22
N GLY A 145 21.02 -8.04 -26.64
CA GLY A 145 21.84 -9.04 -25.94
C GLY A 145 21.41 -9.22 -24.48
N LEU A 146 22.33 -9.07 -23.52
CA LEU A 146 22.04 -9.14 -22.08
C LEU A 146 21.62 -7.79 -21.47
N GLU A 147 21.69 -6.69 -22.24
CA GLU A 147 21.27 -5.38 -21.76
C GLU A 147 19.77 -5.19 -21.96
N TYR A 148 19.14 -4.51 -21.00
CA TYR A 148 17.76 -4.07 -21.13
C TYR A 148 17.71 -2.56 -21.31
N THR A 149 16.75 -2.09 -22.08
CA THR A 149 16.46 -0.67 -22.25
C THR A 149 15.17 -0.30 -21.55
N THR A 150 15.11 0.92 -21.01
CA THR A 150 13.87 1.47 -20.46
C THR A 150 13.27 2.40 -21.50
N ILE A 151 12.02 2.14 -21.90
CA ILE A 151 11.28 2.99 -22.83
C ILE A 151 10.42 3.95 -22.00
N ASN A 152 10.36 5.22 -22.43
CA ASN A 152 9.46 6.20 -21.83
C ASN A 152 8.00 5.78 -22.10
N PRO A 153 7.15 5.60 -21.07
CA PRO A 153 5.72 5.26 -21.26
C PRO A 153 4.93 6.23 -22.14
N ASP A 154 5.36 7.49 -22.20
CA ASP A 154 4.72 8.55 -22.99
C ASP A 154 5.28 8.66 -24.42
N ASP A 155 6.13 7.72 -24.85
CA ASP A 155 6.70 7.71 -26.19
C ASP A 155 5.60 7.53 -27.25
N PRO A 156 5.44 8.47 -28.20
CA PRO A 156 4.39 8.40 -29.23
C PRO A 156 4.55 7.26 -30.22
N THR A 157 5.72 6.62 -30.26
CA THR A 157 5.99 5.46 -31.13
C THR A 157 5.47 4.15 -30.55
N LEU A 158 5.06 4.14 -29.28
CA LEU A 158 4.54 2.94 -28.63
C LEU A 158 3.22 2.49 -29.26
N PRO A 159 3.03 1.17 -29.46
CA PRO A 159 1.77 0.62 -29.91
C PRO A 159 0.60 1.06 -29.02
N ALA A 160 -0.53 1.44 -29.63
CA ALA A 160 -1.73 1.88 -28.91
C ALA A 160 -2.21 0.86 -27.85
N THR A 161 -2.03 -0.44 -28.12
CA THR A 161 -2.41 -1.51 -27.19
C THR A 161 -1.62 -1.45 -25.88
N ILE A 162 -0.37 -0.98 -25.90
CA ILE A 162 0.46 -0.79 -24.70
C ILE A 162 0.08 0.52 -24.01
N THR A 163 -0.11 1.60 -24.76
CA THR A 163 -0.40 2.93 -24.18
C THR A 163 -1.77 3.00 -23.51
N VAL A 164 -2.76 2.23 -23.98
CA VAL A 164 -4.09 2.13 -23.34
C VAL A 164 -3.99 1.66 -21.89
N LEU A 165 -3.01 0.81 -21.55
CA LEU A 165 -2.79 0.35 -20.18
C LEU A 165 -2.32 1.50 -19.26
N LYS A 166 -1.83 2.61 -19.82
CA LYS A 166 -1.17 3.72 -19.10
C LYS A 166 -0.02 3.21 -18.23
N PRO A 167 1.03 2.63 -18.85
CA PRO A 167 2.12 2.04 -18.11
C PRO A 167 2.88 3.08 -17.29
N HIS A 168 3.38 2.66 -16.13
CA HIS A 168 4.31 3.44 -15.32
C HIS A 168 5.76 3.29 -15.79
N SER A 169 6.14 2.10 -16.26
CA SER A 169 7.46 1.85 -16.82
C SER A 169 7.44 0.66 -17.78
N ILE A 170 8.23 0.74 -18.85
CA ILE A 170 8.41 -0.33 -19.83
C ILE A 170 9.89 -0.67 -19.89
N ILE A 171 10.21 -1.95 -19.67
CA ILE A 171 11.58 -2.47 -19.78
C ILE A 171 11.59 -3.48 -20.92
N VAL A 172 12.53 -3.33 -21.84
CA VAL A 172 12.69 -4.19 -23.01
C VAL A 172 14.04 -4.88 -22.94
N GLY A 173 14.01 -6.21 -22.88
CA GLY A 173 15.18 -7.07 -23.07
C GLY A 173 15.25 -7.62 -24.50
N SER A 174 16.19 -8.52 -24.73
CA SER A 174 16.35 -9.21 -26.01
C SER A 174 15.25 -10.25 -26.26
N ASP A 175 14.75 -10.86 -25.20
CA ASP A 175 13.82 -11.99 -25.21
C ASP A 175 12.58 -11.75 -24.33
N PHE A 176 12.45 -10.56 -23.73
CA PHE A 176 11.29 -10.19 -22.92
C PHE A 176 10.93 -8.71 -23.01
N VAL A 177 9.68 -8.39 -22.68
CA VAL A 177 9.17 -7.04 -22.41
C VAL A 177 8.39 -7.06 -21.10
N THR A 178 8.76 -6.17 -20.19
CA THR A 178 8.09 -5.99 -18.91
C THR A 178 7.34 -4.67 -18.91
N ILE A 179 6.02 -4.73 -18.73
CA ILE A 179 5.14 -3.57 -18.62
C ILE A 179 4.65 -3.49 -17.18
N SER A 180 5.08 -2.46 -16.45
CA SER A 180 4.52 -2.16 -15.12
C SER A 180 3.39 -1.15 -15.26
N VAL A 181 2.16 -1.57 -14.99
CA VAL A 181 0.94 -0.76 -15.15
C VAL A 181 0.63 0.05 -13.90
N PHE A 182 1.03 -0.48 -12.75
CA PHE A 182 0.89 0.20 -11.47
C PHE A 182 2.17 0.00 -10.67
N LYS A 183 2.66 1.08 -10.07
CA LYS A 183 3.80 1.05 -9.16
C LYS A 183 3.56 2.08 -8.07
N ASN A 184 3.36 1.62 -6.85
CA ASN A 184 3.55 2.43 -5.66
C ASN A 184 4.79 1.89 -4.90
N ALA A 185 5.00 2.30 -3.65
CA ALA A 185 6.15 1.80 -2.86
C ALA A 185 6.08 0.29 -2.53
N ILE A 186 4.92 -0.33 -2.76
CA ILE A 186 4.45 -1.59 -2.16
C ILE A 186 4.02 -2.58 -3.24
N ASP A 187 3.10 -2.16 -4.10
CA ASP A 187 2.48 -2.93 -5.14
C ASP A 187 3.08 -2.58 -6.50
N ARG A 188 3.41 -3.63 -7.25
CA ARG A 188 3.76 -3.55 -8.65
C ARG A 188 2.92 -4.55 -9.41
N LEU A 189 2.03 -4.05 -10.26
CA LEU A 189 1.27 -4.86 -11.21
C LEU A 189 2.03 -4.88 -12.52
N THR A 190 2.46 -6.07 -12.94
CA THR A 190 3.35 -6.24 -14.06
C THR A 190 2.82 -7.30 -15.02
N VAL A 191 2.93 -7.01 -16.31
CA VAL A 191 2.78 -7.99 -17.39
C VAL A 191 4.15 -8.21 -18.02
N VAL A 192 4.53 -9.47 -18.17
CA VAL A 192 5.78 -9.87 -18.82
C VAL A 192 5.41 -10.65 -20.07
N ALA A 193 5.86 -10.17 -21.22
CA ALA A 193 5.78 -10.87 -22.49
C ALA A 193 7.16 -11.43 -22.84
N TYR A 194 7.23 -12.68 -23.26
CA TYR A 194 8.44 -13.38 -23.65
C TYR A 194 8.48 -13.57 -25.17
N SER A 195 9.67 -13.80 -25.70
CA SER A 195 9.83 -14.28 -27.07
C SER A 195 9.49 -15.78 -27.16
N GLU A 196 9.15 -16.26 -28.35
CA GLU A 196 8.84 -17.68 -28.61
C GLU A 196 9.98 -18.62 -28.17
N ASN A 197 11.24 -18.15 -28.22
CA ASN A 197 12.41 -18.94 -27.87
C ASN A 197 12.72 -18.95 -26.36
N TYR A 198 12.05 -18.11 -25.56
CA TYR A 198 12.38 -17.92 -24.15
C TYR A 198 12.29 -19.21 -23.34
N GLU A 199 11.22 -20.00 -23.52
CA GLU A 199 11.02 -21.25 -22.77
C GLU A 199 12.08 -22.31 -23.09
N GLN A 200 12.65 -22.28 -24.30
CA GLN A 200 13.72 -23.21 -24.69
C GLN A 200 15.04 -22.88 -24.00
N GLU A 201 15.29 -21.58 -23.78
CA GLU A 201 16.55 -21.08 -23.22
C GLU A 201 16.51 -20.94 -21.67
N HIS A 202 15.32 -20.82 -21.08
CA HIS A 202 15.14 -20.43 -19.68
C HIS A 202 14.10 -21.27 -18.93
N GLN A 203 14.28 -22.60 -18.93
CA GLN A 203 13.33 -23.60 -18.39
C GLN A 203 12.79 -23.35 -16.97
N ASP A 204 13.48 -22.55 -16.13
CA ASP A 204 13.10 -22.30 -14.73
C ASP A 204 12.95 -20.82 -14.35
N ARG A 205 12.92 -19.87 -15.31
CA ARG A 205 13.06 -18.43 -14.99
C ARG A 205 11.90 -17.55 -15.45
N HIS A 206 10.66 -17.93 -15.16
CA HIS A 206 9.55 -17.00 -15.32
C HIS A 206 9.59 -15.93 -14.21
N LEU A 207 9.48 -14.66 -14.62
CA LEU A 207 9.30 -13.48 -13.77
C LEU A 207 7.82 -13.28 -13.37
N GLY A 208 6.95 -14.14 -13.91
CA GLY A 208 5.51 -14.11 -13.75
C GLY A 208 4.96 -15.17 -12.82
N GLN A 209 3.81 -14.89 -12.22
CA GLN A 209 3.11 -15.76 -11.27
C GLN A 209 1.90 -16.46 -11.89
N LEU A 210 1.23 -15.82 -12.87
CA LEU A 210 0.07 -16.36 -13.56
C LEU A 210 0.27 -16.26 -15.07
N GLN A 211 0.29 -17.39 -15.78
CA GLN A 211 0.31 -17.40 -17.23
C GLN A 211 -1.07 -16.97 -17.76
N LEU A 212 -1.09 -15.90 -18.57
CA LEU A 212 -2.31 -15.35 -19.17
C LEU A 212 -2.62 -16.03 -20.50
N ILE A 213 -1.59 -16.17 -21.33
CA ILE A 213 -1.55 -16.93 -22.59
C ILE A 213 -0.11 -17.46 -22.75
N PRO A 214 0.18 -18.40 -23.68
CA PRO A 214 1.57 -18.76 -23.99
C PRO A 214 2.43 -17.50 -24.19
N GLU A 215 3.65 -17.52 -23.64
CA GLU A 215 4.60 -16.39 -23.64
C GLU A 215 4.19 -15.12 -22.88
N MET A 216 3.01 -15.05 -22.26
CA MET A 216 2.60 -13.86 -21.50
C MET A 216 2.17 -14.20 -20.09
N TRP A 217 2.76 -13.49 -19.13
CA TRP A 217 2.55 -13.72 -17.72
C TRP A 217 2.20 -12.44 -16.98
N TYR A 218 1.36 -12.59 -15.96
CA TYR A 218 1.06 -11.58 -14.96
C TYR A 218 1.89 -11.82 -13.70
N SER A 219 2.40 -10.74 -13.10
CA SER A 219 3.19 -10.76 -11.87
C SER A 219 2.76 -9.62 -10.94
N GLU A 220 2.67 -9.91 -9.66
CA GLU A 220 2.37 -8.95 -8.61
C GLU A 220 3.44 -9.01 -7.52
N SER A 221 4.15 -7.92 -7.26
CA SER A 221 5.28 -7.92 -6.31
C SER A 221 4.89 -8.24 -4.87
N ALA A 222 3.61 -8.09 -4.51
CA ALA A 222 3.10 -8.46 -3.19
C ALA A 222 3.23 -9.97 -2.91
N PHE A 223 3.34 -10.80 -3.96
CA PHE A 223 3.35 -12.25 -3.85
C PHE A 223 4.77 -12.86 -3.77
N ASP A 224 5.84 -12.07 -3.99
CA ASP A 224 7.23 -12.57 -4.00
C ASP A 224 7.80 -12.96 -2.61
N TYR A 225 7.09 -12.67 -1.52
CA TYR A 225 7.58 -12.93 -0.16
C TYR A 225 6.64 -13.86 0.63
N GLN A 226 6.90 -15.16 0.50
CA GLN A 226 6.63 -16.21 1.49
C GLN A 226 5.19 -16.27 2.07
N ASN A 227 4.25 -16.99 1.43
CA ASN A 227 3.35 -17.90 2.16
C ASN A 227 2.48 -18.81 1.29
N HIS A 228 2.26 -20.02 1.82
CA HIS A 228 1.63 -21.17 1.19
C HIS A 228 0.17 -20.96 0.77
N SER A 229 -0.05 -20.62 -0.49
CA SER A 229 -0.84 -21.40 -1.46
C SER A 229 -1.07 -20.51 -2.68
N HIS A 230 -0.14 -20.59 -3.65
CA HIS A 230 -0.31 -20.00 -4.97
C HIS A 230 -1.72 -20.29 -5.52
N ASP A 231 -2.20 -21.51 -5.31
CA ASP A 231 -3.57 -21.93 -5.61
C ASP A 231 -4.64 -21.01 -5.02
N ARG A 232 -4.55 -20.63 -3.73
CA ARG A 232 -5.55 -19.76 -3.10
C ARG A 232 -5.52 -18.36 -3.70
N TYR A 233 -4.33 -17.85 -4.01
CA TYR A 233 -4.18 -16.56 -4.67
C TYR A 233 -4.76 -16.60 -6.08
N ILE A 234 -4.48 -17.66 -6.85
CA ILE A 234 -5.09 -17.88 -8.15
C ILE A 234 -6.62 -17.97 -8.03
N GLU A 235 -7.17 -18.68 -7.05
CA GLU A 235 -8.62 -18.73 -6.81
C GLU A 235 -9.21 -17.36 -6.44
N GLN A 236 -8.48 -16.53 -5.68
CA GLN A 236 -8.89 -15.14 -5.43
C GLN A 236 -8.93 -14.31 -6.71
N LEU A 237 -7.90 -14.43 -7.55
CA LEU A 237 -7.88 -13.75 -8.86
C LEU A 237 -9.09 -14.14 -9.69
N LYS A 238 -9.40 -15.44 -9.76
CA LYS A 238 -10.58 -15.99 -10.46
C LYS A 238 -11.90 -15.45 -9.90
N ALA A 239 -12.00 -15.30 -8.58
CA ALA A 239 -13.20 -14.77 -7.92
C ALA A 239 -13.45 -13.28 -8.18
N MET A 240 -12.43 -12.50 -8.57
CA MET A 240 -12.56 -11.08 -8.94
C MET A 240 -13.22 -10.85 -10.31
N LYS A 241 -13.59 -11.91 -11.03
CA LYS A 241 -14.19 -11.84 -12.36
C LYS A 241 -15.46 -10.97 -12.37
N PRO A 242 -15.49 -9.88 -13.17
CA PRO A 242 -16.70 -9.09 -13.36
C PRO A 242 -17.81 -9.92 -14.04
N LYS A 243 -19.08 -9.69 -13.66
CA LYS A 243 -20.23 -10.43 -14.21
C LYS A 243 -20.44 -10.20 -15.71
N ASP A 244 -19.97 -9.07 -16.21
CA ASP A 244 -20.11 -8.56 -17.58
C ASP A 244 -19.00 -9.03 -18.53
N VAL A 245 -17.93 -9.66 -18.02
CA VAL A 245 -16.75 -9.99 -18.82
C VAL A 245 -16.63 -11.51 -18.99
N PRO A 246 -16.45 -12.03 -20.22
CA PRO A 246 -16.20 -13.45 -20.43
C PRO A 246 -14.91 -13.88 -19.71
N ALA A 247 -14.84 -15.17 -19.34
CA ALA A 247 -13.61 -15.68 -18.72
C ALA A 247 -12.47 -15.67 -19.75
N PRO A 248 -11.26 -15.18 -19.39
CA PRO A 248 -10.09 -15.26 -20.26
C PRO A 248 -9.68 -16.71 -20.53
N ALA A 249 -8.94 -16.94 -21.61
CA ALA A 249 -8.64 -18.28 -22.14
C ALA A 249 -7.94 -19.23 -21.13
N TRP A 250 -7.13 -18.69 -20.21
CA TRP A 250 -6.45 -19.47 -19.16
C TRP A 250 -7.40 -20.10 -18.11
N HIS A 251 -8.67 -19.67 -18.06
CA HIS A 251 -9.69 -20.36 -17.26
C HIS A 251 -10.08 -21.73 -17.83
N GLN A 252 -9.79 -22.00 -19.11
CA GLN A 252 -10.15 -23.25 -19.77
C GLN A 252 -9.03 -24.30 -19.69
N SER A 253 -7.77 -23.87 -19.62
CA SER A 253 -6.60 -24.77 -19.63
C SER A 253 -6.35 -25.48 -18.28
N SER A 254 -6.91 -24.98 -17.18
CA SER A 254 -6.75 -25.62 -15.86
C SER A 254 -7.62 -26.87 -15.67
N GLN A 255 -8.51 -27.20 -16.61
CA GLN A 255 -9.31 -28.44 -16.58
C GLN A 255 -8.69 -29.60 -17.37
N THR A 256 -7.62 -29.36 -18.13
CA THR A 256 -7.00 -30.37 -19.02
C THR A 256 -5.61 -30.83 -18.57
N LEU A 257 -5.09 -30.35 -17.44
CA LEU A 257 -3.76 -30.68 -16.91
C LEU A 257 -3.78 -31.47 -15.59
N LEU A 258 -4.82 -32.26 -15.34
CA LEU A 258 -4.81 -33.30 -14.32
C LEU A 258 -4.91 -34.68 -15.02
N PRO A 259 -3.87 -35.54 -14.94
CA PRO A 259 -4.03 -36.96 -15.23
C PRO A 259 -4.89 -37.66 -14.17
#